data_AF-A0AAE8EP95-F1
#
_entry.id   AF-A0AAE8EP95-F1
#
_cell.length_a   1.000
_cell.length_b   1.000
_cell.length_c   1.000
_cell.angle_alpha   90.00
_cell.angle_beta   90.00
_cell.angle_gamma   90.00
#
_symmetry.space_group_name_H-M   'P 1'
#
loop_
_entity.id
_entity.type
_entity.pdbx_description
1 polymer ?
#
loop_
_entity_poly.entity_id
_entity_poly.type
_entity_poly.pdbx_seq_one_letter_code
_entity_poly.pdbx_strand_id
1 'polypeptide(L)'
;MDKFEFSGDPRSIWIYSYDETGVYVGNSFYFIPPYTGLPANTTHIPCEPAAGKTGVFNGESWNYVDDSRGTQYWNPRGVGFVISTIQESLPDWAILTPPPAPDDGYVLLFVDDEWTQIEDKTGQAYYDRNGNKNLVPNAYFTLPDGYTFMAPPDAKPTFVTQWDGNEWVYVKDLRGQVAYSTETKAALVISELGPLPADYTLLVPGQFDEWDGSAWVKNEESEHAYYVDLAERQKARLLTAATEQISILTYAVNNGIASESETTALPLWETYRVELNRVDTSTAPNITWPEKP
;
A
#
# COMPACT_ATOMS: atom_id res chain seq x y z
N MET A 1 19.00 -67.54 -31.39
CA MET A 1 18.01 -66.51 -31.79
C MET A 1 17.38 -66.99 -33.08
N ASP A 2 16.10 -67.34 -33.05
CA ASP A 2 15.37 -67.79 -34.23
C ASP A 2 15.12 -66.60 -35.15
N LYS A 3 15.98 -66.44 -36.16
CA LYS A 3 15.77 -65.47 -37.24
C LYS A 3 14.63 -65.96 -38.13
N PHE A 4 13.82 -65.04 -38.64
CA PHE A 4 12.80 -65.39 -39.62
C PHE A 4 13.49 -65.89 -40.90
N GLU A 5 13.16 -67.11 -41.33
CA GLU A 5 13.68 -67.70 -42.58
C GLU A 5 12.59 -67.72 -43.64
N PHE A 6 12.92 -67.28 -44.87
CA PHE A 6 12.04 -67.39 -46.03
C PHE A 6 11.80 -68.86 -46.38
N SER A 7 10.58 -69.19 -46.84
CA SER A 7 10.16 -70.55 -47.19
C SER A 7 9.61 -70.60 -48.60
N GLY A 8 9.84 -71.69 -49.32
CA GLY A 8 9.20 -71.99 -50.61
C GLY A 8 7.75 -72.47 -50.48
N ASP A 9 7.33 -72.83 -49.26
CA ASP A 9 5.96 -73.22 -48.94
C ASP A 9 5.20 -72.10 -48.21
N PRO A 10 3.89 -71.92 -48.47
CA PRO A 10 3.08 -70.95 -47.75
C PRO A 10 2.95 -71.32 -46.27
N ARG A 11 2.93 -70.32 -45.38
CA ARG A 11 2.80 -70.54 -43.93
C ARG A 11 1.79 -69.57 -43.34
N SER A 12 1.03 -70.03 -42.35
CA SER A 12 0.21 -69.16 -41.52
C SER A 12 0.77 -69.16 -40.10
N ILE A 13 1.17 -67.99 -39.61
CA ILE A 13 1.79 -67.84 -38.30
C ILE A 13 1.18 -66.66 -37.54
N TRP A 14 1.35 -66.65 -36.23
CA TRP A 14 1.12 -65.43 -35.44
C TRP A 14 2.23 -64.43 -35.73
N ILE A 15 1.82 -63.19 -36.01
CA ILE A 15 2.72 -62.04 -36.07
C ILE A 15 2.32 -61.06 -34.99
N TYR A 16 3.33 -60.39 -34.43
CA TYR A 16 3.20 -59.42 -33.36
C TYR A 16 3.61 -58.07 -33.93
N SER A 17 2.67 -57.14 -33.94
CA SER A 17 2.83 -55.81 -34.52
C SER A 17 3.31 -54.82 -33.46
N TYR A 18 4.13 -53.87 -33.90
CA TYR A 18 4.55 -52.73 -33.10
C TYR A 18 4.37 -51.41 -33.87
N ASP A 19 4.33 -50.28 -33.16
CA ASP A 19 4.26 -48.95 -33.77
C ASP A 19 5.65 -48.44 -34.22
N GLU A 20 5.72 -47.21 -34.71
CA GLU A 20 6.98 -46.59 -35.18
C GLU A 20 8.04 -46.45 -34.08
N THR A 21 7.64 -46.49 -32.82
CA THR A 21 8.53 -46.43 -31.65
C THR A 21 8.89 -47.82 -31.11
N GLY A 22 8.39 -48.88 -31.74
CA GLY A 22 8.60 -50.27 -31.31
C GLY A 22 7.59 -50.76 -30.28
N VAL A 23 6.62 -49.95 -29.86
CA VAL A 23 5.64 -50.34 -28.84
C VAL A 23 4.70 -51.41 -29.40
N TYR A 24 4.51 -52.50 -28.67
CA TYR A 24 3.55 -53.54 -29.01
C TYR A 24 2.12 -52.99 -29.14
N VAL A 25 1.49 -53.21 -30.30
CA VAL A 25 0.12 -52.76 -30.57
C VAL A 25 -0.90 -53.89 -30.69
N GLY A 26 -0.44 -55.13 -30.86
CA GLY A 26 -1.32 -56.29 -30.96
C GLY A 26 -0.70 -57.42 -31.76
N ASN A 27 -1.43 -58.54 -31.84
CA ASN A 27 -1.04 -59.68 -32.66
C ASN A 27 -2.19 -60.05 -33.60
N SER A 28 -1.84 -60.68 -34.72
CA SER A 28 -2.81 -61.21 -35.65
C SER A 28 -2.29 -62.48 -36.32
N PHE A 29 -3.23 -63.29 -36.81
CA PHE A 29 -2.89 -64.47 -37.58
C PHE A 29 -2.69 -64.06 -39.05
N TYR A 30 -1.50 -64.33 -39.59
CA TYR A 30 -1.10 -63.83 -40.91
C TYR A 30 -0.64 -64.95 -41.84
N PHE A 31 -1.09 -64.87 -43.09
CA PHE A 31 -0.70 -65.78 -44.17
C PHE A 31 0.49 -65.21 -44.93
N ILE A 32 1.59 -65.97 -44.99
CA ILE A 32 2.83 -65.63 -45.67
C ILE A 32 2.93 -66.47 -46.95
N PRO A 33 2.82 -65.83 -48.14
CA PRO A 33 3.08 -66.51 -49.42
C PRO A 33 4.51 -67.06 -49.55
N PRO A 34 4.72 -68.06 -50.44
CA PRO A 34 6.06 -68.52 -50.80
C PRO A 34 7.02 -67.39 -51.15
N TYR A 35 8.25 -67.47 -50.65
CA TYR A 35 9.35 -66.52 -50.92
C TYR A 35 9.08 -65.07 -50.49
N THR A 36 8.14 -64.83 -49.57
CA THR A 36 7.86 -63.49 -49.00
C THR A 36 8.22 -63.39 -47.51
N GLY A 37 8.35 -62.16 -47.02
CA GLY A 37 8.74 -61.84 -45.65
C GLY A 37 7.58 -61.38 -44.76
N LEU A 38 7.90 -61.04 -43.52
CA LEU A 38 6.96 -60.41 -42.60
C LEU A 38 6.57 -59.00 -43.09
N PRO A 39 5.33 -58.54 -42.85
CA PRO A 39 4.96 -57.15 -43.03
C PRO A 39 5.86 -56.20 -42.22
N ALA A 40 5.94 -54.94 -42.66
CA ALA A 40 6.65 -53.90 -41.91
C ALA A 40 6.10 -53.76 -40.49
N ASN A 41 6.97 -53.45 -39.54
CA ASN A 41 6.67 -53.29 -38.11
C ASN A 41 6.00 -54.52 -37.47
N THR A 42 6.43 -55.73 -37.88
CA THR A 42 5.98 -56.98 -37.29
C THR A 42 7.15 -57.91 -36.99
N THR A 43 6.95 -58.82 -36.04
CA THR A 43 7.90 -59.88 -35.68
C THR A 43 7.16 -61.19 -35.45
N HIS A 44 7.80 -62.33 -35.71
CA HIS A 44 7.30 -63.66 -35.35
C HIS A 44 7.60 -64.01 -33.89
N ILE A 45 8.36 -63.18 -33.17
CA ILE A 45 8.71 -63.38 -31.76
C ILE A 45 7.51 -62.98 -30.89
N PRO A 46 6.97 -63.89 -30.05
CA PRO A 46 5.87 -63.56 -29.15
C PRO A 46 6.17 -62.43 -28.17
N CYS A 47 5.20 -61.51 -28.02
CA CYS A 47 5.20 -60.48 -26.98
C CYS A 47 4.37 -60.99 -25.79
N GLU A 48 5.04 -61.31 -24.68
CA GLU A 48 4.44 -61.91 -23.49
C GLU A 48 4.82 -61.11 -22.23
N PRO A 49 4.35 -59.84 -22.12
CA PRO A 49 4.66 -59.04 -20.94
C PRO A 49 3.96 -59.59 -19.69
N ALA A 50 4.59 -59.40 -18.53
CA ALA A 50 3.91 -59.58 -17.26
C ALA A 50 2.77 -58.55 -17.08
N ALA A 51 1.84 -58.81 -16.17
CA ALA A 51 0.77 -57.87 -15.84
C ALA A 51 1.34 -56.48 -15.48
N GLY A 52 0.77 -55.41 -16.05
CA GLY A 52 1.25 -54.04 -15.84
C GLY A 52 2.48 -53.65 -16.67
N LYS A 53 2.87 -54.47 -17.65
CA LYS A 53 3.97 -54.18 -18.58
C LYS A 53 3.53 -54.24 -20.03
N THR A 54 4.32 -53.63 -20.90
CA THR A 54 4.21 -53.76 -22.36
C THR A 54 5.59 -54.02 -22.97
N GLY A 55 5.60 -54.59 -24.17
CA GLY A 55 6.83 -54.84 -24.92
C GLY A 55 7.17 -53.67 -25.84
N VAL A 56 8.45 -53.29 -25.87
CA VAL A 56 9.04 -52.40 -26.87
C VAL A 56 10.06 -53.21 -27.68
N PHE A 57 9.79 -53.40 -28.97
CA PHE A 57 10.63 -54.19 -29.87
C PHE A 57 11.86 -53.38 -30.30
N ASN A 58 13.05 -53.94 -30.08
CA ASN A 58 14.33 -53.29 -30.41
C ASN A 58 14.95 -53.72 -31.75
N GLY A 59 14.19 -54.46 -32.57
CA GLY A 59 14.66 -55.07 -33.81
C GLY A 59 15.09 -56.53 -33.68
N GLU A 60 15.44 -56.97 -32.46
CA GLU A 60 15.90 -58.34 -32.19
C GLU A 60 15.04 -59.07 -31.16
N SER A 61 14.48 -58.36 -30.18
CA SER A 61 13.74 -58.92 -29.04
C SER A 61 12.80 -57.88 -28.42
N TRP A 62 11.89 -58.35 -27.56
CA TRP A 62 11.02 -57.49 -26.75
C TRP A 62 11.74 -57.03 -25.49
N ASN A 63 11.80 -55.71 -25.28
CA ASN A 63 12.15 -55.11 -24.00
C ASN A 63 10.87 -54.81 -23.22
N TYR A 64 10.72 -55.38 -22.03
CA TYR A 64 9.51 -55.20 -21.22
C TYR A 64 9.63 -54.01 -20.27
N VAL A 65 8.76 -53.04 -20.45
CA VAL A 65 8.72 -51.79 -19.67
C VAL A 65 7.40 -51.69 -18.92
N ASP A 66 7.41 -50.95 -17.80
CA ASP A 66 6.19 -50.70 -17.03
C ASP A 66 5.21 -49.90 -17.88
N ASP A 67 3.95 -50.35 -17.89
CA ASP A 67 2.86 -49.73 -18.62
C ASP A 67 1.89 -49.12 -17.63
N SER A 68 2.12 -47.85 -17.32
CA SER A 68 1.24 -47.04 -16.47
C SER A 68 0.22 -46.23 -17.27
N ARG A 69 0.06 -46.51 -18.57
CA ARG A 69 -0.97 -45.82 -19.38
C ARG A 69 -2.35 -46.10 -18.82
N GLY A 70 -3.21 -45.09 -18.85
CA GLY A 70 -4.53 -45.13 -18.23
C GLY A 70 -4.53 -44.84 -16.73
N THR A 71 -3.36 -44.73 -16.08
CA THR A 71 -3.28 -44.25 -14.68
C THR A 71 -3.78 -42.80 -14.62
N GLN A 72 -4.81 -42.58 -13.82
CA GLN A 72 -5.36 -41.26 -13.53
C GLN A 72 -4.56 -40.61 -12.41
N TYR A 73 -4.34 -39.31 -12.55
CA TYR A 73 -3.73 -38.49 -11.50
C TYR A 73 -4.32 -37.08 -11.56
N TRP A 74 -4.19 -36.32 -10.48
CA TRP A 74 -4.76 -34.99 -10.34
C TRP A 74 -3.71 -33.96 -9.95
N ASN A 75 -3.95 -32.69 -10.30
CA ASN A 75 -3.22 -31.58 -9.69
C ASN A 75 -3.85 -31.20 -8.33
N PRO A 76 -3.21 -30.32 -7.54
CA PRO A 76 -3.74 -29.90 -6.24
C PRO A 76 -5.11 -29.21 -6.24
N ARG A 77 -5.67 -28.91 -7.42
CA ARG A 77 -7.01 -28.29 -7.60
C ARG A 77 -8.06 -29.30 -8.08
N GLY A 78 -7.74 -30.59 -8.11
CA GLY A 78 -8.64 -31.65 -8.54
C GLY A 78 -8.82 -31.76 -10.06
N VAL A 79 -7.98 -31.11 -10.87
CA VAL A 79 -8.00 -31.29 -12.33
C VAL A 79 -7.36 -32.63 -12.67
N GLY A 80 -8.10 -33.49 -13.35
CA GLY A 80 -7.67 -34.84 -13.72
C GLY A 80 -6.83 -34.88 -14.99
N PHE A 81 -5.86 -35.78 -14.99
CA PHE A 81 -4.96 -36.12 -16.07
C PHE A 81 -4.89 -37.64 -16.19
N VAL A 82 -4.36 -38.12 -17.32
CA VAL A 82 -4.16 -39.54 -17.56
C VAL A 82 -2.82 -39.75 -18.24
N ILE A 83 -2.05 -40.73 -17.77
CA ILE A 83 -0.83 -41.15 -18.46
C ILE A 83 -1.24 -41.72 -19.82
N SER A 84 -0.72 -41.12 -20.88
CA SER A 84 -1.09 -41.48 -22.26
C SER A 84 0.06 -42.10 -23.04
N THR A 85 1.29 -41.93 -22.56
CA THR A 85 2.50 -42.43 -23.22
C THR A 85 3.21 -43.45 -22.35
N ILE A 86 3.94 -44.37 -23.01
CA ILE A 86 4.80 -45.34 -22.34
C ILE A 86 6.02 -44.60 -21.80
N GLN A 87 6.47 -44.95 -20.59
CA GLN A 87 7.60 -44.33 -19.88
C GLN A 87 7.38 -42.88 -19.41
N GLU A 88 6.15 -42.37 -19.43
CA GLU A 88 5.82 -41.11 -18.76
C GLU A 88 5.90 -41.31 -17.24
N SER A 89 6.81 -40.61 -16.59
CA SER A 89 6.87 -40.57 -15.13
C SER A 89 5.80 -39.61 -14.60
N LEU A 90 5.12 -39.99 -13.52
CA LEU A 90 4.27 -39.08 -12.79
C LEU A 90 5.06 -37.85 -12.34
N PRO A 91 4.55 -36.63 -12.55
CA PRO A 91 5.14 -35.43 -11.96
C PRO A 91 5.18 -35.52 -10.43
N ASP A 92 6.14 -34.83 -9.80
CA ASP A 92 6.27 -34.83 -8.34
C ASP A 92 5.04 -34.27 -7.61
N TRP A 93 4.25 -33.44 -8.28
CA TRP A 93 3.01 -32.86 -7.75
C TRP A 93 1.78 -33.75 -7.99
N ALA A 94 1.92 -34.91 -8.65
CA ALA A 94 0.81 -35.76 -9.04
C ALA A 94 0.15 -36.40 -7.82
N ILE A 95 -1.16 -36.17 -7.69
CA ILE A 95 -1.97 -36.78 -6.64
C ILE A 95 -2.65 -38.00 -7.24
N LEU A 96 -2.52 -39.15 -6.60
CA LEU A 96 -3.15 -40.41 -7.04
C LEU A 96 -4.47 -40.70 -6.31
N THR A 97 -4.77 -39.94 -5.26
CA THR A 97 -6.04 -40.02 -4.54
C THR A 97 -7.11 -39.27 -5.33
N PRO A 98 -8.20 -39.91 -5.78
CA PRO A 98 -9.26 -39.24 -6.52
C PRO A 98 -9.88 -38.11 -5.68
N PRO A 99 -10.09 -36.90 -6.26
CA PRO A 99 -10.78 -35.82 -5.58
C PRO A 99 -12.24 -36.20 -5.32
N PRO A 100 -12.79 -35.85 -4.15
CA PRO A 100 -14.23 -35.95 -3.91
C PRO A 100 -15.00 -34.96 -4.80
N ALA A 101 -16.33 -35.08 -4.88
CA ALA A 101 -17.14 -34.00 -5.44
C ALA A 101 -17.22 -32.86 -4.40
N PRO A 102 -16.91 -31.61 -4.76
CA PRO A 102 -17.09 -30.49 -3.85
C PRO A 102 -18.58 -30.18 -3.64
N ASP A 103 -18.91 -29.65 -2.47
CA ASP A 103 -20.21 -29.11 -2.15
C ASP A 103 -20.51 -27.84 -2.96
N ASP A 104 -21.78 -27.49 -3.11
CA ASP A 104 -22.19 -26.28 -3.82
C ASP A 104 -21.55 -25.03 -3.19
N GLY A 105 -20.80 -24.27 -4.00
CA GLY A 105 -20.08 -23.08 -3.55
C GLY A 105 -18.70 -23.35 -2.95
N TYR A 106 -18.18 -24.56 -3.07
CA TYR A 106 -16.83 -24.92 -2.63
C TYR A 106 -15.93 -25.36 -3.81
N VAL A 107 -14.62 -25.20 -3.65
CA VAL A 107 -13.60 -25.79 -4.53
C VAL A 107 -12.66 -26.67 -3.73
N LEU A 108 -11.88 -27.51 -4.43
CA LEU A 108 -10.97 -28.45 -3.80
C LEU A 108 -9.55 -27.92 -3.78
N LEU A 109 -8.87 -28.13 -2.66
CA LEU A 109 -7.44 -27.93 -2.53
C LEU A 109 -6.83 -29.14 -1.82
N PHE A 110 -5.79 -29.71 -2.41
CA PHE A 110 -5.01 -30.77 -1.78
C PHE A 110 -3.92 -30.17 -0.91
N VAL A 111 -3.99 -30.40 0.40
CA VAL A 111 -3.07 -29.87 1.42
C VAL A 111 -2.84 -30.96 2.46
N ASP A 112 -1.61 -31.09 2.94
CA ASP A 112 -1.24 -32.08 3.98
C ASP A 112 -1.69 -33.52 3.66
N ASP A 113 -1.51 -33.91 2.39
CA ASP A 113 -1.90 -35.22 1.84
C ASP A 113 -3.41 -35.54 1.86
N GLU A 114 -4.27 -34.53 2.07
CA GLU A 114 -5.73 -34.68 2.09
C GLU A 114 -6.45 -33.67 1.18
N TRP A 115 -7.59 -34.10 0.64
CA TRP A 115 -8.50 -33.21 -0.09
C TRP A 115 -9.31 -32.37 0.88
N THR A 116 -9.09 -31.06 0.87
CA THR A 116 -9.85 -30.09 1.65
C THR A 116 -10.78 -29.30 0.74
N GLN A 117 -11.98 -29.00 1.24
CA GLN A 117 -12.90 -28.08 0.59
C GLN A 117 -12.68 -26.66 1.13
N ILE A 118 -12.57 -25.69 0.22
CA ILE A 118 -12.51 -24.26 0.56
C ILE A 118 -13.70 -23.55 -0.08
N GLU A 119 -14.30 -22.62 0.66
CA GLU A 119 -15.44 -21.84 0.17
C GLU A 119 -15.01 -20.94 -0.99
N ASP A 120 -15.72 -21.01 -2.13
CA ASP A 120 -15.49 -20.14 -3.26
C ASP A 120 -16.06 -18.75 -2.97
N LYS A 121 -15.18 -17.87 -2.50
CA LYS A 121 -15.51 -16.48 -2.23
C LYS A 121 -15.34 -15.57 -3.45
N THR A 122 -15.20 -16.10 -4.67
CA THR A 122 -14.99 -15.28 -5.88
C THR A 122 -16.08 -14.22 -6.02
N GLY A 123 -15.66 -12.97 -6.22
CA GLY A 123 -16.56 -11.82 -6.27
C GLY A 123 -17.08 -11.31 -4.92
N GLN A 124 -16.79 -11.99 -3.80
CA GLN A 124 -17.05 -11.46 -2.46
C GLN A 124 -16.19 -10.21 -2.22
N ALA A 125 -16.78 -9.22 -1.55
CA ALA A 125 -16.07 -8.00 -1.17
C ALA A 125 -15.14 -8.26 0.02
N TYR A 126 -13.94 -7.69 -0.05
CA TYR A 126 -13.04 -7.56 1.08
C TYR A 126 -12.45 -6.14 1.11
N TYR A 127 -11.96 -5.71 2.25
CA TYR A 127 -11.63 -4.31 2.52
C TYR A 127 -10.22 -4.20 3.07
N ASP A 128 -9.51 -3.15 2.66
CA ASP A 128 -8.21 -2.80 3.25
C ASP A 128 -8.39 -2.08 4.60
N ARG A 129 -7.26 -1.72 5.24
CA ARG A 129 -7.25 -1.05 6.53
C ARG A 129 -8.05 0.26 6.60
N ASN A 130 -8.23 0.93 5.47
CA ASN A 130 -8.89 2.22 5.36
C ASN A 130 -10.33 2.10 4.82
N GLY A 131 -10.84 0.87 4.64
CA GLY A 131 -12.19 0.63 4.11
C GLY A 131 -12.28 0.64 2.59
N ASN A 132 -11.16 0.63 1.85
CA ASN A 132 -11.21 0.54 0.40
C ASN A 132 -11.65 -0.85 -0.02
N LYS A 133 -12.69 -0.91 -0.86
CA LYS A 133 -13.31 -2.15 -1.32
C LYS A 133 -12.51 -2.79 -2.45
N ASN A 134 -12.32 -4.10 -2.34
CA ASN A 134 -11.77 -4.99 -3.35
C ASN A 134 -12.71 -6.19 -3.54
N LEU A 135 -12.48 -6.98 -4.59
CA LEU A 135 -13.24 -8.20 -4.88
C LEU A 135 -12.29 -9.39 -4.98
N VAL A 136 -12.70 -10.52 -4.39
CA VAL A 136 -11.93 -11.77 -4.47
C VAL A 136 -11.81 -12.19 -5.95
N PRO A 137 -10.58 -12.33 -6.48
CA PRO A 137 -10.37 -12.55 -7.92
C PRO A 137 -10.58 -14.00 -8.36
N ASN A 138 -10.42 -14.97 -7.46
CA ASN A 138 -10.62 -16.40 -7.73
C ASN A 138 -10.78 -17.19 -6.42
N ALA A 139 -11.24 -18.43 -6.53
CA ALA A 139 -11.58 -19.32 -5.41
C ALA A 139 -10.39 -19.71 -4.52
N TYR A 140 -9.15 -19.58 -5.02
CA TYR A 140 -7.92 -19.94 -4.30
C TYR A 140 -7.21 -18.71 -3.70
N PHE A 141 -7.89 -17.57 -3.67
CA PHE A 141 -7.35 -16.34 -3.12
C PHE A 141 -7.26 -16.41 -1.59
N THR A 142 -6.08 -16.12 -1.07
CA THR A 142 -5.83 -15.93 0.36
C THR A 142 -5.92 -14.45 0.70
N LEU A 143 -6.67 -14.15 1.77
CA LEU A 143 -6.81 -12.78 2.25
C LEU A 143 -5.44 -12.29 2.78
N PRO A 144 -4.89 -11.17 2.27
CA PRO A 144 -3.63 -10.64 2.77
C PRO A 144 -3.75 -10.09 4.19
N ASP A 145 -2.62 -10.00 4.89
CA ASP A 145 -2.54 -9.41 6.22
C ASP A 145 -3.06 -7.96 6.22
N GLY A 146 -3.86 -7.62 7.25
CA GLY A 146 -4.44 -6.29 7.41
C GLY A 146 -5.70 -6.02 6.58
N TYR A 147 -6.20 -7.01 5.84
CA TYR A 147 -7.50 -6.95 5.17
C TYR A 147 -8.58 -7.70 5.95
N THR A 148 -9.85 -7.43 5.62
CA THR A 148 -10.99 -8.09 6.25
C THR A 148 -12.14 -8.30 5.26
N PHE A 149 -12.92 -9.37 5.45
CA PHE A 149 -14.20 -9.56 4.77
C PHE A 149 -15.33 -8.76 5.42
N MET A 150 -15.10 -8.18 6.60
CA MET A 150 -16.09 -7.35 7.29
C MET A 150 -16.19 -5.98 6.64
N ALA A 151 -17.39 -5.62 6.19
CA ALA A 151 -17.62 -4.27 5.66
C ALA A 151 -17.40 -3.20 6.74
N PRO A 152 -16.81 -2.04 6.38
CA PRO A 152 -16.71 -0.92 7.31
C PRO A 152 -18.11 -0.47 7.74
N PRO A 153 -18.27 -0.03 9.00
CA PRO A 153 -19.55 0.44 9.49
C PRO A 153 -19.92 1.78 8.85
N ASP A 154 -21.16 2.22 9.06
CA ASP A 154 -21.67 3.46 8.48
C ASP A 154 -20.79 4.67 8.83
N ALA A 155 -20.65 5.57 7.86
CA ALA A 155 -19.89 6.79 8.05
C ALA A 155 -20.48 7.64 9.17
N LYS A 156 -19.60 8.20 10.01
CA LYS A 156 -19.97 9.18 11.04
C LYS A 156 -19.34 10.53 10.70
N PRO A 157 -20.07 11.66 10.80
CA PRO A 157 -19.50 12.98 10.53
C PRO A 157 -18.25 13.22 11.37
N THR A 158 -17.18 13.75 10.78
CA THR A 158 -15.88 14.02 11.43
C THR A 158 -15.09 12.79 11.90
N PHE A 159 -15.49 11.58 11.50
CA PHE A 159 -14.74 10.35 11.76
C PHE A 159 -14.51 9.57 10.46
N VAL A 160 -13.40 8.85 10.44
CA VAL A 160 -13.14 7.78 9.47
C VAL A 160 -13.11 6.44 10.21
N THR A 161 -13.30 5.36 9.48
CA THR A 161 -13.20 4.00 10.01
C THR A 161 -11.83 3.42 9.67
N GLN A 162 -11.19 2.76 10.64
CA GLN A 162 -9.92 2.09 10.45
C GLN A 162 -10.00 0.67 11.01
N TRP A 163 -9.52 -0.30 10.25
CA TRP A 163 -9.37 -1.68 10.72
C TRP A 163 -8.14 -1.78 11.64
N ASP A 164 -8.32 -2.35 12.83
CA ASP A 164 -7.21 -2.56 13.79
C ASP A 164 -6.62 -3.97 13.75
N GLY A 165 -7.19 -4.85 12.92
CA GLY A 165 -6.84 -6.28 12.84
C GLY A 165 -7.94 -7.19 13.39
N ASN A 166 -8.86 -6.66 14.19
CA ASN A 166 -9.95 -7.39 14.83
C ASN A 166 -11.32 -6.76 14.57
N GLU A 167 -11.43 -5.44 14.64
CA GLU A 167 -12.66 -4.70 14.40
C GLU A 167 -12.45 -3.35 13.70
N TRP A 168 -13.56 -2.74 13.29
CA TRP A 168 -13.57 -1.39 12.74
C TRP A 168 -13.70 -0.36 13.86
N VAL A 169 -12.70 0.52 13.96
CA VAL A 169 -12.65 1.59 14.96
C VAL A 169 -12.92 2.94 14.28
N TYR A 170 -13.71 3.79 14.94
CA TYR A 170 -13.90 5.18 14.51
C TYR A 170 -12.75 6.04 15.00
N VAL A 171 -12.01 6.63 14.06
CA VAL A 171 -10.92 7.57 14.33
C VAL A 171 -11.36 8.97 13.92
N LYS A 172 -11.21 9.94 14.82
CA LYS A 172 -11.56 11.33 14.54
C LYS A 172 -10.70 11.84 13.38
N ASP A 173 -11.34 12.40 12.37
CA ASP A 173 -10.64 12.98 11.22
C ASP A 173 -10.45 14.47 11.45
N LEU A 174 -9.22 14.83 11.80
CA LEU A 174 -8.79 16.21 11.98
C LEU A 174 -7.98 16.72 10.79
N ARG A 175 -7.81 15.91 9.74
CA ARG A 175 -6.95 16.27 8.61
C ARG A 175 -7.44 17.55 7.92
N GLY A 176 -6.49 18.37 7.48
CA GLY A 176 -6.75 19.67 6.88
C GLY A 176 -7.13 20.78 7.86
N GLN A 177 -7.39 20.47 9.14
CA GLN A 177 -7.52 21.48 10.18
C GLN A 177 -6.13 21.99 10.60
N VAL A 178 -6.10 23.21 11.13
CA VAL A 178 -4.89 23.83 11.68
C VAL A 178 -4.92 23.70 13.19
N ALA A 179 -3.90 23.07 13.76
CA ALA A 179 -3.63 23.08 15.18
C ALA A 179 -2.47 24.03 15.49
N TYR A 180 -2.38 24.44 16.75
CA TYR A 180 -1.35 25.36 17.24
C TYR A 180 -0.60 24.70 18.40
N SER A 181 0.72 24.80 18.37
CA SER A 181 1.58 24.36 19.49
C SER A 181 1.23 25.17 20.74
N THR A 182 0.96 24.48 21.85
CA THR A 182 0.65 25.12 23.14
C THR A 182 1.88 25.81 23.76
N GLU A 183 3.08 25.47 23.30
CA GLU A 183 4.34 26.09 23.74
C GLU A 183 4.74 27.30 22.89
N THR A 184 4.66 27.17 21.55
CA THR A 184 5.27 28.16 20.64
C THR A 184 4.26 28.96 19.80
N LYS A 185 2.96 28.60 19.86
CA LYS A 185 1.90 29.13 18.98
C LYS A 185 2.09 28.79 17.50
N ALA A 186 3.08 27.98 17.15
CA ALA A 186 3.35 27.59 15.76
C ALA A 186 2.18 26.78 15.20
N ALA A 187 1.74 27.13 14.00
CA ALA A 187 0.67 26.45 13.29
C ALA A 187 1.16 25.13 12.66
N LEU A 188 0.35 24.09 12.75
CA LEU A 188 0.53 22.78 12.13
C LEU A 188 -0.74 22.41 11.38
N VAL A 189 -0.62 22.18 10.07
CA VAL A 189 -1.71 21.57 9.29
C VAL A 189 -1.69 20.06 9.56
N ILE A 190 -2.79 19.54 10.09
CA ILE A 190 -2.91 18.12 10.41
C ILE A 190 -3.01 17.33 9.11
N SER A 191 -2.04 16.44 8.85
CA SER A 191 -2.03 15.55 7.68
C SER A 191 -2.39 14.11 8.02
N GLU A 192 -2.18 13.70 9.27
CA GLU A 192 -2.34 12.32 9.71
C GLU A 192 -3.69 12.08 10.40
N LEU A 193 -4.17 10.84 10.31
CA LEU A 193 -5.29 10.35 11.09
C LEU A 193 -4.87 10.04 12.51
N GLY A 194 -5.73 10.35 13.48
CA GLY A 194 -5.48 10.02 14.87
C GLY A 194 -5.85 11.14 15.84
N PRO A 195 -5.54 10.95 17.13
CA PRO A 195 -5.69 12.00 18.12
C PRO A 195 -4.75 13.17 17.80
N LEU A 196 -5.18 14.37 18.17
CA LEU A 196 -4.29 15.52 18.17
C LEU A 196 -3.13 15.27 19.14
N PRO A 197 -1.87 15.57 18.79
CA PRO A 197 -0.76 15.47 19.73
C PRO A 197 -1.01 16.32 20.98
N ALA A 198 -0.51 15.87 22.13
CA ALA A 198 -0.82 16.46 23.44
C ALA A 198 -0.33 17.91 23.61
N ASP A 199 0.71 18.30 22.87
CA ASP A 199 1.32 19.62 22.80
C ASP A 199 0.64 20.56 21.79
N TYR A 200 -0.51 20.16 21.24
CA TYR A 200 -1.27 20.94 20.28
C TYR A 200 -2.72 21.17 20.72
N THR A 201 -3.28 22.28 20.28
CA THR A 201 -4.70 22.64 20.44
C THR A 201 -5.29 23.14 19.13
N LEU A 202 -6.59 22.94 18.91
CA LEU A 202 -7.32 23.54 17.80
C LEU A 202 -7.73 25.00 18.08
N LEU A 203 -7.49 25.49 19.30
CA LEU A 203 -7.77 26.87 19.68
C LEU A 203 -6.71 27.80 19.08
N VAL A 204 -7.17 28.88 18.44
CA VAL A 204 -6.30 29.88 17.83
C VAL A 204 -5.70 30.77 18.92
N PRO A 205 -4.35 30.89 19.02
CA PRO A 205 -3.73 31.77 20.00
C PRO A 205 -3.84 33.24 19.58
N GLY A 206 -4.10 34.12 20.55
CA GLY A 206 -3.85 35.55 20.44
C GLY A 206 -2.36 35.92 20.51
N GLN A 207 -2.04 37.12 20.07
CA GLN A 207 -0.67 37.64 20.01
C GLN A 207 0.04 37.56 21.37
N PHE A 208 -0.66 37.94 22.45
CA PHE A 208 -0.13 38.00 23.81
C PHE A 208 -0.65 36.85 24.70
N ASP A 209 -1.29 35.84 24.12
CA ASP A 209 -1.84 34.75 24.93
C ASP A 209 -0.76 33.79 25.41
N GLU A 210 -0.99 33.15 26.54
CA GLU A 210 -0.19 32.05 27.08
C GLU A 210 -1.10 30.86 27.38
N TRP A 211 -0.56 29.66 27.23
CA TRP A 211 -1.33 28.45 27.48
C TRP A 211 -1.38 28.14 28.97
N ASP A 212 -2.58 28.05 29.55
CA ASP A 212 -2.77 27.77 30.98
C ASP A 212 -2.84 26.25 31.32
N GLY A 213 -2.69 25.40 30.30
CA GLY A 213 -2.91 23.95 30.38
C GLY A 213 -4.21 23.49 29.72
N SER A 214 -5.15 24.41 29.48
CA SER A 214 -6.49 24.11 28.94
C SER A 214 -6.99 25.10 27.89
N ALA A 215 -6.61 26.37 27.98
CA ALA A 215 -7.03 27.45 27.10
C ALA A 215 -5.92 28.48 26.93
N TRP A 216 -6.05 29.28 25.86
CA TRP A 216 -5.25 30.49 25.67
C TRP A 216 -5.79 31.60 26.58
N VAL A 217 -4.92 32.11 27.45
CA VAL A 217 -5.23 33.20 28.38
C VAL A 217 -4.33 34.38 28.05
N LYS A 218 -4.93 35.55 27.86
CA LYS A 218 -4.20 36.77 27.50
C LYS A 218 -3.23 37.18 28.63
N ASN A 219 -1.94 37.31 28.32
CA ASN A 219 -0.97 37.87 29.25
C ASN A 219 -1.02 39.42 29.16
N GLU A 220 -1.72 40.03 30.11
CA GLU A 220 -1.86 41.49 30.22
C GLU A 220 -0.52 42.21 30.45
N GLU A 221 0.42 41.59 31.18
CA GLU A 221 1.74 42.17 31.43
C GLU A 221 2.56 42.25 30.14
N SER A 222 2.55 41.18 29.34
CA SER A 222 3.24 41.12 28.04
C SER A 222 2.62 42.10 27.03
N GLU A 223 1.29 42.19 26.99
CA GLU A 223 0.59 43.18 26.15
C GLU A 223 0.95 44.61 26.57
N HIS A 224 0.90 44.90 27.87
CA HIS A 224 1.22 46.22 28.39
C HIS A 224 2.69 46.59 28.09
N ALA A 225 3.63 45.69 28.34
CA ALA A 225 5.05 45.90 28.02
C ALA A 225 5.28 46.20 26.54
N TYR A 226 4.57 45.52 25.63
CA TYR A 226 4.61 45.82 24.20
C TYR A 226 4.16 47.25 23.88
N TYR A 227 3.04 47.69 24.46
CA TYR A 227 2.55 49.06 24.24
C TYR A 227 3.44 50.13 24.86
N VAL A 228 4.06 49.86 26.02
CA VAL A 228 5.05 50.75 26.63
C VAL A 228 6.28 50.90 25.74
N ASP A 229 6.79 49.81 25.17
CA ASP A 229 7.93 49.87 24.24
C ASP A 229 7.58 50.64 22.96
N LEU A 230 6.39 50.43 22.39
CA LEU A 230 5.91 51.25 21.26
C LEU A 230 5.84 52.74 21.62
N ALA A 231 5.34 53.07 22.81
CA ALA A 231 5.26 54.43 23.29
C ALA A 231 6.65 55.06 23.48
N GLU A 232 7.62 54.33 24.03
CA GLU A 232 9.00 54.81 24.18
C GLU A 232 9.66 55.09 22.82
N ARG A 233 9.50 54.19 21.84
CA ARG A 233 9.98 54.45 20.47
C ARG A 233 9.34 55.69 19.87
N GLN A 234 8.04 55.90 20.09
CA GLN A 234 7.34 57.10 19.63
C GLN A 234 7.86 58.36 20.33
N LYS A 235 8.05 58.33 21.65
CA LYS A 235 8.62 59.44 22.44
C LYS A 235 10.00 59.82 21.91
N ALA A 236 10.88 58.83 21.72
CA ALA A 236 12.22 59.05 21.19
C ALA A 236 12.21 59.70 19.80
N ARG A 237 11.32 59.23 18.91
CA ARG A 237 11.15 59.82 17.57
C ARG A 237 10.69 61.28 17.64
N LEU A 238 9.71 61.58 18.48
CA LEU A 238 9.18 62.94 18.66
C LEU A 238 10.23 63.88 19.28
N LEU A 239 10.98 63.41 20.28
CA LEU A 239 12.08 64.17 20.90
C LEU A 239 13.20 64.48 19.90
N THR A 240 13.53 63.53 19.02
CA THR A 240 14.53 63.71 17.96
C THR A 240 14.06 64.80 16.99
N ALA A 241 12.84 64.70 16.47
CA ALA A 241 12.28 65.69 15.55
C ALA A 241 12.18 67.09 16.19
N ALA A 242 11.77 67.18 17.47
CA ALA A 242 11.76 68.45 18.19
C ALA A 242 13.16 69.03 18.38
N THR A 243 14.16 68.18 18.67
CA THR A 243 15.55 68.61 18.83
C THR A 243 16.15 69.12 17.54
N GLU A 244 15.89 68.46 16.41
CA GLU A 244 16.29 68.93 15.08
C GLU A 244 15.67 70.29 14.75
N GLN A 245 14.36 70.45 14.98
CA GLN A 245 13.68 71.72 14.74
C GLN A 245 14.21 72.85 15.62
N ILE A 246 14.42 72.59 16.92
CA ILE A 246 15.02 73.55 17.85
C ILE A 246 16.42 73.93 17.39
N SER A 247 17.23 72.98 16.91
CA SER A 247 18.58 73.27 16.41
C SER A 247 18.54 74.24 15.22
N ILE A 248 17.62 74.05 14.27
CA ILE A 248 17.45 74.93 13.10
C ILE A 248 17.02 76.33 13.54
N LEU A 249 15.99 76.42 14.38
CA LEU A 249 15.46 77.70 14.88
C LEU A 249 16.50 78.45 15.72
N THR A 250 17.21 77.76 16.59
CA THR A 250 18.29 78.32 17.41
C THR A 250 19.40 78.87 16.54
N TYR A 251 19.79 78.16 15.47
CA TYR A 251 20.78 78.65 14.52
C TYR A 251 20.30 79.94 13.82
N ALA A 252 19.06 79.99 13.35
CA ALA A 252 18.51 81.18 12.71
C ALA A 252 18.46 82.39 13.65
N VAL A 253 18.04 82.18 14.91
CA VAL A 253 17.97 83.23 15.93
C VAL A 253 19.37 83.73 16.31
N ASN A 254 20.31 82.82 16.59
CA ASN A 254 21.69 83.19 16.98
C ASN A 254 22.46 83.94 15.90
N ASN A 255 22.16 83.67 14.63
CA ASN A 255 22.76 84.39 13.49
C ASN A 255 22.01 85.67 13.12
N GLY A 256 20.92 86.02 13.81
CA GLY A 256 20.13 87.22 13.54
C GLY A 256 19.38 87.18 12.19
N ILE A 257 19.12 85.99 11.65
CA ILE A 257 18.43 85.78 10.36
C ILE A 257 17.04 85.17 10.51
N ALA A 258 16.60 84.88 11.74
CA ALA A 258 15.27 84.34 12.00
C ALA A 258 14.15 85.34 11.64
N SER A 259 13.07 84.82 11.06
CA SER A 259 11.82 85.54 10.93
C SER A 259 11.09 85.71 12.28
N GLU A 260 10.08 86.58 12.32
CA GLU A 260 9.25 86.79 13.51
C GLU A 260 8.49 85.51 13.92
N SER A 261 8.06 84.70 12.95
CA SER A 261 7.43 83.40 13.19
C SER A 261 8.42 82.38 13.76
N GLU A 262 9.65 82.30 13.25
CA GLU A 262 10.69 81.41 13.80
C GLU A 262 11.12 81.81 15.21
N THR A 263 11.20 83.12 15.49
CA THR A 263 11.50 83.65 16.83
C THR A 263 10.40 83.29 17.84
N THR A 264 9.13 83.31 17.41
CA THR A 264 7.99 82.92 18.25
C THR A 264 7.85 81.40 18.38
N ALA A 265 8.25 80.64 17.36
CA ALA A 265 8.16 79.18 17.34
C ALA A 265 9.22 78.53 18.26
N LEU A 266 10.44 79.07 18.35
CA LEU A 266 11.52 78.50 19.16
C LEU A 266 11.09 78.15 20.61
N PRO A 267 10.54 79.09 21.41
CA PRO A 267 10.11 78.77 22.78
C PRO A 267 8.95 77.77 22.86
N LEU A 268 8.07 77.73 21.85
CA LEU A 268 6.98 76.74 21.78
C LEU A 268 7.54 75.33 21.54
N TRP A 269 8.53 75.20 20.65
CA TRP A 269 9.22 73.94 20.38
C TRP A 269 10.07 73.46 21.56
N GLU A 270 10.74 74.37 22.27
CA GLU A 270 11.46 74.04 23.51
C GLU A 270 10.52 73.53 24.60
N THR A 271 9.36 74.18 24.76
CA THR A 271 8.30 73.75 25.69
C THR A 271 7.78 72.36 25.31
N TYR A 272 7.44 72.17 24.03
CA TYR A 272 6.99 70.90 23.48
C TYR A 272 7.99 69.76 23.73
N ARG A 273 9.30 69.99 23.54
CA ARG A 273 10.33 68.98 23.83
C ARG A 273 10.39 68.60 25.30
N VAL A 274 10.24 69.58 26.20
CA VAL A 274 10.20 69.32 27.65
C VAL A 274 8.95 68.54 28.04
N GLU A 275 7.79 68.89 27.48
CA GLU A 275 6.53 68.18 27.69
C GLU A 275 6.61 66.74 27.19
N LEU A 276 7.14 66.52 25.98
CA LEU A 276 7.40 65.18 25.44
C LEU A 276 8.27 64.36 26.38
N ASN A 277 9.34 64.95 26.93
CA ASN A 277 10.24 64.24 27.83
C ASN A 277 9.56 63.81 29.14
N ARG A 278 8.54 64.56 29.58
CA ARG A 278 7.75 64.30 30.80
C ARG A 278 6.63 63.28 30.59
N VAL A 279 6.28 62.93 29.35
CA VAL A 279 5.26 61.92 29.07
C VAL A 279 5.65 60.60 29.74
N ASP A 280 4.76 60.08 30.58
CA ASP A 280 4.90 58.77 31.21
C ASP A 280 4.37 57.67 30.28
N THR A 281 5.30 56.91 29.72
CA THR A 281 5.02 55.85 28.75
C THR A 281 4.46 54.59 29.41
N SER A 282 4.58 54.42 30.73
CA SER A 282 4.00 53.26 31.44
C SER A 282 2.48 53.33 31.54
N THR A 283 1.84 54.39 31.04
CA THR A 283 0.37 54.50 30.95
C THR A 283 -0.18 53.99 29.61
N ALA A 284 0.68 53.45 28.75
CA ALA A 284 0.30 52.88 27.47
C ALA A 284 -0.77 51.78 27.62
N PRO A 285 -1.72 51.67 26.66
CA PRO A 285 -1.84 52.45 25.43
C PRO A 285 -2.49 53.83 25.60
N ASN A 286 -2.94 54.19 26.80
CA ASN A 286 -3.74 55.40 27.07
C ASN A 286 -2.87 56.64 27.34
N ILE A 287 -2.03 57.01 26.37
CA ILE A 287 -1.13 58.17 26.48
C ILE A 287 -1.70 59.37 25.74
N THR A 288 -1.77 60.52 26.42
CA THR A 288 -2.02 61.82 25.80
C THR A 288 -0.71 62.46 25.39
N TRP A 289 -0.42 62.49 24.10
CA TRP A 289 0.77 63.15 23.56
C TRP A 289 0.57 64.67 23.49
N PRO A 290 1.60 65.49 23.82
CA PRO A 290 1.50 66.93 23.64
C PRO A 290 1.32 67.27 22.16
N GLU A 291 0.62 68.37 21.88
CA GLU A 291 0.39 68.84 20.53
C GLU A 291 1.65 69.52 19.98
N LYS A 292 1.92 69.24 18.71
CA LYS A 292 3.07 69.82 18.01
C LYS A 292 2.79 71.31 17.71
N PRO A 293 3.74 72.23 17.98
CA PRO A 293 3.60 73.65 17.66
C PRO A 293 3.52 73.97 16.16
#